data_AF-A0A1G7NZU9-F1
#
_entry.id   AF-A0A1G7NZU9-F1
#
_cell.length_a   1.000
_cell.length_b   1.000
_cell.length_c   1.000
_cell.angle_alpha   90.00
_cell.angle_beta   90.00
_cell.angle_gamma   90.00
#
_symmetry.space_group_name_H-M   'P 1'
#
loop_
_entity.id
_entity.type
_entity.pdbx_description
1 polymer ?
#
loop_
_entity_poly.entity_id
_entity_poly.type
_entity_poly.pdbx_seq_one_letter_code
_entity_poly.pdbx_strand_id
1 'polypeptide(L)'
;MIISNNQIQNILKVYGEQAKVGKSARQPSAGPAQRKDEVVLSAQAQEFSQILQALRNMPEVREDKVKELADRIAAGNYQVDAKEIAEKMVGRIIADRVR
;
A
#
# COMPACT_ATOMS: atom_id res chain seq x y z
N MET A 1 -0.19 -24.47 -5.49
CA MET A 1 -0.98 -23.44 -6.20
C MET A 1 -0.19 -22.14 -6.16
N ILE A 2 0.22 -21.60 -7.31
CA ILE A 2 0.94 -20.32 -7.39
C ILE A 2 -0.03 -19.32 -8.03
N ILE A 3 -0.54 -18.39 -7.24
CA ILE A 3 -1.35 -17.28 -7.75
C ILE A 3 -0.37 -16.23 -8.28
N SER A 4 -0.49 -15.88 -9.55
CA SER A 4 0.42 -14.95 -10.21
C SER A 4 0.05 -13.50 -9.90
N ASN A 5 1.06 -12.64 -9.73
CA ASN A 5 0.87 -11.20 -9.42
C ASN A 5 0.04 -10.47 -10.50
N ASN A 6 0.06 -10.96 -11.74
CA ASN A 6 -0.71 -10.40 -12.86
C ASN A 6 -2.22 -10.69 -12.73
N GLN A 7 -2.61 -11.82 -12.13
CA GLN A 7 -4.03 -12.12 -11.87
C GLN A 7 -4.62 -11.14 -10.85
N ILE A 8 -3.83 -10.79 -9.82
CA ILE A 8 -4.24 -9.81 -8.81
C ILE A 8 -4.41 -8.42 -9.43
N GLN A 9 -3.50 -8.02 -10.32
CA GLN A 9 -3.61 -6.72 -11.01
C GLN A 9 -4.83 -6.63 -11.93
N ASN A 10 -5.17 -7.70 -12.64
CA ASN A 10 -6.35 -7.71 -13.51
C ASN A 10 -7.65 -7.61 -12.70
N ILE A 11 -7.71 -8.27 -11.54
CA ILE A 11 -8.86 -8.15 -10.62
C ILE A 11 -8.98 -6.71 -10.10
N LEU A 12 -7.88 -6.08 -9.71
CA LEU A 12 -7.88 -4.68 -9.24
C LEU A 12 -8.33 -3.68 -10.33
N LYS A 13 -7.96 -3.90 -11.60
CA LYS A 13 -8.42 -3.06 -12.73
C LYS A 13 -9.92 -3.17 -12.97
N VAL A 14 -10.47 -4.38 -12.99
CA VAL A 14 -11.91 -4.61 -13.20
C VAL A 14 -12.74 -3.94 -12.09
N TYR A 15 -12.26 -3.98 -10.85
CA TYR A 15 -12.89 -3.27 -9.72
C TYR A 15 -12.82 -1.74 -9.86
N GLY A 16 -11.70 -1.20 -10.36
CA GLY A 16 -11.55 0.24 -10.60
C GLY A 16 -12.43 0.78 -11.75
N GLU A 17 -12.72 -0.06 -12.75
CA GLU A 17 -13.55 0.32 -13.91
C GLU A 17 -15.05 0.20 -13.62
N GLN A 18 -15.49 -0.78 -12.83
CA GLN A 18 -16.91 -0.90 -12.44
C GLN A 18 -17.43 0.28 -11.62
N ALA A 19 -16.56 0.97 -10.86
CA ALA A 19 -16.92 2.21 -10.16
C ALA A 19 -17.33 3.37 -11.10
N LYS A 20 -17.00 3.30 -12.41
CA LYS A 20 -17.29 4.36 -13.38
C LYS A 20 -18.54 4.12 -14.23
N VAL A 21 -19.13 2.92 -14.21
CA VAL A 21 -20.24 2.55 -15.13
C VAL A 21 -21.63 2.79 -14.54
N GLY A 22 -21.76 3.15 -13.26
CA GLY A 22 -23.04 3.29 -12.54
C GLY A 22 -23.92 4.51 -12.86
N LYS A 23 -23.69 5.24 -13.97
CA LYS A 23 -24.50 6.41 -14.33
C LYS A 23 -25.01 6.35 -15.79
N SER A 24 -25.84 5.37 -16.14
CA SER A 24 -26.95 5.61 -17.09
C SER A 24 -27.95 4.45 -17.17
N ALA A 25 -29.23 4.82 -17.02
CA ALA A 25 -30.43 4.23 -17.63
C ALA A 25 -31.09 2.92 -17.10
N ARG A 26 -32.22 3.15 -16.38
CA ARG A 26 -33.58 2.57 -16.50
C ARG A 26 -33.87 1.06 -16.20
N GLN A 27 -34.97 0.90 -15.46
CA GLN A 27 -35.64 -0.29 -14.86
C GLN A 27 -36.90 -0.65 -15.69
N PRO A 28 -37.77 -1.67 -15.40
CA PRO A 28 -37.71 -2.86 -14.51
C PRO A 28 -38.07 -4.20 -15.22
N SER A 29 -37.66 -5.35 -14.68
CA SER A 29 -38.42 -6.61 -14.84
C SER A 29 -38.31 -7.48 -13.59
N ALA A 30 -39.47 -7.91 -13.09
CA ALA A 30 -39.64 -8.71 -11.91
C ALA A 30 -39.36 -10.19 -12.23
N GLY A 31 -38.34 -10.74 -11.59
CA GLY A 31 -38.10 -12.17 -11.41
C GLY A 31 -37.65 -12.39 -9.96
N PRO A 32 -37.76 -13.61 -9.40
CA PRO A 32 -37.33 -13.88 -8.03
C PRO A 32 -35.91 -13.34 -7.89
N ALA A 33 -35.70 -12.46 -6.90
CA ALA A 33 -34.41 -11.83 -6.66
C ALA A 33 -33.38 -12.92 -6.40
N GLN A 34 -32.76 -13.39 -7.48
CA GLN A 34 -31.61 -14.27 -7.47
C GLN A 34 -30.62 -13.53 -6.58
N ARG A 35 -30.34 -14.11 -5.40
CA ARG A 35 -29.40 -13.54 -4.45
C ARG A 35 -28.15 -13.23 -5.26
N LYS A 36 -27.89 -11.94 -5.47
CA LYS A 36 -26.70 -11.51 -6.18
C LYS A 36 -25.54 -12.05 -5.35
N ASP A 37 -24.60 -12.73 -6.00
CA ASP A 37 -23.41 -13.21 -5.33
C ASP A 37 -22.79 -12.04 -4.55
N GLU A 38 -22.77 -12.16 -3.23
CA GLU A 38 -22.27 -11.13 -2.34
C GLU A 38 -20.82 -11.46 -2.02
N VAL A 39 -19.92 -10.55 -2.37
CA VAL A 39 -18.49 -10.68 -2.09
C VAL A 39 -18.18 -9.91 -0.82
N VAL A 40 -18.05 -10.61 0.29
CA VAL A 40 -17.61 -10.03 1.57
C VAL A 40 -16.11 -10.24 1.72
N LEU A 41 -15.33 -9.17 1.64
CA LEU A 41 -13.90 -9.19 1.96
C LEU A 41 -13.72 -9.53 3.45
N SER A 42 -12.76 -10.39 3.77
CA SER A 42 -12.37 -10.63 5.15
C SER A 42 -11.89 -9.33 5.80
N ALA A 43 -12.05 -9.22 7.13
CA ALA A 43 -11.62 -8.05 7.88
C ALA A 43 -10.14 -7.70 7.61
N GLN A 44 -9.27 -8.72 7.55
CA GLN A 44 -7.85 -8.55 7.28
C GLN A 44 -7.57 -7.99 5.87
N ALA A 45 -8.36 -8.39 4.87
CA ALA A 45 -8.20 -7.88 3.51
C ALA A 45 -8.61 -6.40 3.41
N GLN A 46 -9.63 -5.99 4.17
CA GLN A 46 -10.06 -4.59 4.25
C GLN A 46 -9.00 -3.73 4.94
N GLU A 47 -8.48 -4.17 6.08
CA GLU A 47 -7.39 -3.49 6.80
C GLU A 47 -6.15 -3.34 5.92
N PHE A 48 -5.74 -4.41 5.24
CA PHE A 48 -4.59 -4.37 4.35
C PHE A 48 -4.78 -3.38 3.19
N SER A 49 -5.99 -3.33 2.61
CA SER A 49 -6.31 -2.37 1.56
C SER A 49 -6.20 -0.92 2.06
N GLN A 50 -6.69 -0.64 3.25
CA GLN A 50 -6.59 0.69 3.88
C GLN A 50 -5.12 1.09 4.12
N ILE A 51 -4.30 0.18 4.65
CA ILE A 51 -2.86 0.41 4.85
C ILE A 51 -2.16 0.68 3.51
N LEU A 52 -2.47 -0.11 2.48
CA LEU A 52 -1.88 0.07 1.15
C LEU A 52 -2.25 1.42 0.53
N GLN A 53 -3.51 1.86 0.71
CA GLN A 53 -3.96 3.18 0.27
C GLN A 53 -3.22 4.30 1.00
N ALA A 54 -3.07 4.17 2.33
CA ALA A 54 -2.32 5.15 3.13
C ALA A 54 -0.84 5.24 2.70
N LEU A 55 -0.20 4.11 2.43
CA LEU A 55 1.17 4.06 1.93
C LEU A 55 1.32 4.69 0.53
N ARG A 56 0.32 4.53 -0.34
CA ARG A 56 0.32 5.14 -1.68
C ARG A 56 0.14 6.65 -1.67
N ASN A 57 -0.59 7.16 -0.68
CA ASN A 57 -0.84 8.59 -0.53
C ASN A 57 0.24 9.29 0.31
N MET A 58 1.18 8.53 0.89
CA MET A 58 2.30 9.12 1.63
C MET A 58 3.24 9.87 0.68
N PRO A 59 3.77 11.02 1.12
CA PRO A 59 4.77 11.73 0.33
C PRO A 59 6.03 10.89 0.20
N GLU A 60 6.67 10.97 -0.97
CA GLU A 60 7.93 10.29 -1.24
C GLU A 60 9.04 10.76 -0.28
N VAL A 61 9.02 12.04 0.06
CA VAL A 61 9.97 12.68 0.98
C VAL A 61 9.26 13.13 2.24
N ARG A 62 9.83 12.79 3.40
CA ARG A 62 9.39 13.30 4.70
C ARG A 62 10.16 14.56 5.05
N GLU A 63 9.71 15.69 4.51
CA GLU A 63 10.36 17.00 4.64
C GLU A 63 10.68 17.37 6.09
N ASP A 64 9.75 17.13 7.02
CA ASP A 64 9.96 17.44 8.44
C ASP A 64 11.19 16.73 9.02
N LYS A 65 11.37 15.45 8.66
CA LYS A 65 12.51 14.65 9.12
C LYS A 65 13.81 15.09 8.46
N VAL A 66 13.76 15.47 7.18
CA VAL A 66 14.94 15.99 6.47
C VAL A 66 15.41 17.28 7.13
N LYS A 67 14.47 18.20 7.40
CA LYS A 67 14.76 19.47 8.04
C LYS A 67 15.34 19.28 9.44
N GLU A 68 14.73 18.45 10.28
CA GLU A 68 15.23 18.16 11.62
C GLU A 68 16.69 17.64 11.59
N LEU A 69 16.98 16.70 10.69
CA LEU A 69 18.33 16.15 10.55
C LEU A 69 19.32 17.19 10.01
N ALA A 70 18.91 17.99 9.03
CA ALA A 70 19.74 19.05 8.47
C ALA A 70 20.11 20.09 9.53
N ASP A 71 19.14 20.52 10.34
CA ASP A 71 19.35 21.47 11.42
C ASP A 71 20.32 20.91 12.48
N ARG A 72 20.18 19.63 12.84
CA ARG A 72 21.10 18.94 13.76
C ARG A 72 22.52 18.85 13.23
N ILE A 73 22.67 18.58 11.94
CA ILE A 73 23.97 18.54 11.26
C ILE A 73 24.60 19.94 11.26
N ALA A 74 23.83 20.98 10.90
CA ALA A 74 24.30 22.36 10.88
C ALA A 74 24.71 22.86 12.28
N ALA A 75 23.99 22.43 13.32
CA ALA A 75 24.32 22.74 14.71
C ALA A 75 25.52 21.93 15.27
N GLY A 76 26.08 21.00 14.49
CA GLY A 76 27.19 20.14 14.92
C GLY A 76 26.83 19.12 16.01
N ASN A 77 25.53 18.92 16.30
CA ASN A 77 25.05 18.00 17.33
C ASN A 77 24.54 16.66 16.75
N TYR A 78 24.83 16.42 15.48
CA TYR A 78 24.53 15.15 14.83
C TYR A 78 25.57 14.09 15.22
N GLN A 79 25.27 13.36 16.30
CA GLN A 79 26.09 12.24 16.76
C GLN A 79 25.38 10.92 16.47
N VAL A 80 26.08 10.00 15.83
CA VAL A 80 25.60 8.65 15.51
C VAL A 80 26.49 7.64 16.22
N ASP A 81 25.89 6.63 16.83
CA ASP A 81 26.64 5.54 17.48
C ASP A 81 27.31 4.65 16.42
N ALA A 82 28.59 4.33 16.61
CA ALA A 82 29.33 3.44 15.73
C ALA A 82 28.70 2.04 15.65
N LYS A 83 28.07 1.58 16.74
CA LYS A 83 27.33 0.31 16.75
C LYS A 83 26.12 0.37 15.81
N GLU A 84 25.34 1.44 15.85
CA GLU A 84 24.19 1.64 14.95
C GLU A 84 24.63 1.64 13.48
N ILE A 85 25.78 2.25 13.16
CA ILE A 85 26.34 2.22 11.80
C ILE A 85 26.64 0.78 11.37
N ALA A 86 27.35 0.02 12.20
CA ALA A 86 27.70 -1.37 11.91
C ALA A 86 26.46 -2.26 11.72
N GLU A 87 25.44 -2.10 12.58
CA GLU A 87 24.17 -2.81 12.46
C GLU A 87 23.47 -2.50 11.13
N LYS A 88 23.44 -1.24 10.70
CA LYS A 88 22.85 -0.85 9.41
C LYS A 88 23.64 -1.40 8.22
N MET A 89 24.97 -1.42 8.30
CA MET A 89 25.81 -2.00 7.23
C MET A 89 25.54 -3.49 7.07
N VAL A 90 25.58 -4.27 8.16
CA VAL A 90 25.35 -5.72 8.13
C VAL A 90 23.91 -6.02 7.73
N GLY A 91 22.93 -5.32 8.32
CA GLY A 91 21.52 -5.47 7.98
C GLY A 91 21.24 -5.21 6.50
N ARG A 92 21.92 -4.22 5.90
CA ARG A 92 21.80 -3.93 4.46
C ARG A 92 22.33 -5.07 3.59
N ILE A 93 23.51 -5.60 3.91
CA ILE A 93 24.11 -6.73 3.18
C ILE A 93 23.21 -7.97 3.22
N ILE A 94 22.58 -8.24 4.36
CA ILE A 94 21.65 -9.39 4.51
C ILE A 94 20.39 -9.15 3.66
N ALA A 95 19.78 -7.97 3.75
CA ALA A 95 18.57 -7.66 3.00
C ALA A 95 18.78 -7.74 1.47
N ASP A 96 19.94 -7.29 0.98
CA ASP A 96 20.27 -7.34 -0.45
C ASP A 96 20.50 -8.77 -0.96
N ARG A 97 20.90 -9.72 -0.09
CA ARG A 97 21.08 -11.15 -0.45
C ARG A 97 19.76 -11.95 -0.46
N VAL A 98 18.76 -11.52 0.30
CA VAL A 98 17.46 -12.21 0.45
C VAL A 98 16.48 -11.81 -0.67
N ARG A 99 16.86 -10.85 -1.51
CA ARG A 99 16.07 -10.38 -2.65
C ARG A 99 16.44 -11.13 -3.93
#